data_AF-A0A2D5VPA8-F1
#
_entry.id   AF-A0A2D5VPA8-F1
#
_cell.length_a   1.000
_cell.length_b   1.000
_cell.length_c   1.000
_cell.angle_alpha   90.00
_cell.angle_beta   90.00
_cell.angle_gamma   90.00
#
_symmetry.space_group_name_H-M   'P 1'
#
loop_
_entity.id
_entity.type
_entity.pdbx_description
1 polymer ?
#
loop_
_entity_poly.entity_id
_entity_poly.type
_entity_poly.pdbx_seq_one_letter_code
_entity_poly.pdbx_strand_id
1 'polypeptide(L)'
;MMVDQDPYLSKDEKDKLKWRLSQQPEGSVDENFWVDYTEMTGGKAGTLQEARKVYENEQMLEGVTPSVTGGMDQLETAIGQDLTLAAPQGNYGLSAAEDELRRARRGQLRTFDQAAEGALSSLRKGSTTGRRDINRSSRQALGFLDPYREAGQGALDREAALTGALGAKAQAQAFKDYNESPGQKYLREQQEKALLRSSAAIGGLGGGNVRTALQEQAAGIASQNYQQDLENLRSLASRGQQAAGTSAGISQQQGAQLANIAQQLGMSESQVQQMLGQQKANVIGETGQQISGLRYGTGQDISRMLMGAGGQLSGMETQLGSQLGTIDQQTAANLSNLSAQYGQQISGLRTGLGSTLANIGVGQGSQQANLATQLGDAQAAGVTNPVGNIASKLTGLVAYKPSLFGF
;
A
#
# COMPACT_ATOMS: atom_id res chain seq x y z
N MET A 1 -28.74 31.32 -1.00
CA MET A 1 -30.08 31.92 -1.24
C MET A 1 -31.21 31.14 -0.55
N MET A 2 -31.09 29.82 -0.34
CA MET A 2 -32.13 28.98 0.27
C MET A 2 -32.34 29.20 1.79
N VAL A 3 -31.27 29.40 2.57
CA VAL A 3 -31.33 29.54 4.05
C VAL A 3 -31.97 30.85 4.52
N ASP A 4 -31.75 31.95 3.78
CA ASP A 4 -32.20 33.29 4.20
C ASP A 4 -33.71 33.47 4.17
N GLN A 5 -34.36 32.83 3.19
CA GLN A 5 -35.78 32.99 2.92
C GLN A 5 -36.65 31.96 3.65
N ASP A 6 -36.04 31.03 4.40
CA ASP A 6 -36.78 29.98 5.08
C ASP A 6 -37.54 30.54 6.31
N PRO A 7 -38.87 30.46 6.34
CA PRO A 7 -39.68 30.96 7.46
C PRO A 7 -39.63 30.04 8.68
N TYR A 8 -39.09 28.83 8.56
CA TYR A 8 -39.03 27.84 9.63
C TYR A 8 -37.73 27.87 10.44
N LEU A 9 -36.76 28.71 10.03
CA LEU A 9 -35.49 28.87 10.74
C LEU A 9 -35.48 30.17 11.55
N SER A 10 -35.07 30.09 12.81
CA SER A 10 -34.73 31.24 13.62
C SER A 10 -33.47 31.95 13.10
N LYS A 11 -33.24 33.18 13.54
CA LYS A 11 -32.06 33.96 13.13
C LYS A 11 -30.75 33.22 13.46
N ASP A 12 -30.66 32.63 14.65
CA ASP A 12 -29.46 31.92 15.11
C ASP A 12 -29.21 30.64 14.29
N GLU A 13 -30.26 29.93 13.89
CA GLU A 13 -30.15 28.74 13.03
C GLU A 13 -29.72 29.11 11.61
N LYS A 14 -30.23 30.23 11.07
CA LYS A 14 -29.77 30.76 9.78
C LYS A 14 -28.29 31.12 9.82
N ASP A 15 -27.84 31.78 10.87
CA ASP A 15 -26.44 32.18 11.01
C ASP A 15 -25.51 30.96 11.17
N LYS A 16 -25.97 29.92 11.89
CA LYS A 16 -25.23 28.65 12.02
C LYS A 16 -25.08 27.90 10.69
N LEU A 17 -26.15 27.83 9.90
CA LEU A 17 -26.13 27.18 8.58
C LEU A 17 -25.27 27.96 7.57
N LYS A 18 -25.32 29.30 7.60
CA LYS A 18 -24.45 30.16 6.79
C LYS A 18 -22.98 30.01 7.16
N TRP A 19 -22.68 29.97 8.46
CA TRP A 19 -21.32 29.74 8.91
C TRP A 19 -20.79 28.40 8.39
N ARG A 20 -21.59 27.33 8.43
CA ARG A 20 -21.21 26.03 7.84
C ARG A 20 -21.01 26.08 6.33
N LEU A 21 -21.91 26.73 5.60
CA LEU A 21 -21.76 26.95 4.15
C LEU A 21 -20.46 27.69 3.81
N SER A 22 -20.05 28.67 4.63
CA SER A 22 -18.81 29.42 4.40
C SER A 22 -17.54 28.59 4.60
N GLN A 23 -17.63 27.45 5.28
CA GLN A 23 -16.53 26.52 5.52
C GLN A 23 -16.40 25.46 4.41
N GLN A 24 -17.27 25.49 3.40
CA GLN A 24 -17.31 24.52 2.32
C GLN A 24 -16.80 25.14 1.01
N PRO A 25 -16.16 24.35 0.12
CA PRO A 25 -15.78 24.80 -1.21
C PRO A 25 -17.01 25.35 -1.96
N GLU A 26 -16.86 26.47 -2.66
CA GLU A 26 -17.95 27.11 -3.42
C GLU A 26 -18.64 26.09 -4.33
N GLY A 27 -19.96 25.96 -4.16
CA GLY A 27 -20.81 25.06 -4.96
C GLY A 27 -20.96 23.64 -4.40
N SER A 28 -20.32 23.30 -3.28
CA SER A 28 -20.50 22.01 -2.60
C SER A 28 -21.30 22.18 -1.30
N VAL A 29 -22.27 21.28 -1.07
CA VAL A 29 -23.04 21.19 0.17
C VAL A 29 -22.84 19.79 0.75
N ASP A 30 -22.21 19.68 1.92
CA ASP A 30 -21.97 18.38 2.56
C ASP A 30 -23.28 17.73 3.07
N GLU A 31 -23.26 16.41 3.23
CA GLU A 31 -24.44 15.64 3.69
C GLU A 31 -24.89 16.08 5.09
N ASN A 32 -23.93 16.49 5.93
CA ASN A 32 -24.19 16.97 7.28
C ASN A 32 -24.92 18.32 7.33
N PHE A 33 -24.78 19.17 6.31
CA PHE A 33 -25.56 20.39 6.18
C PHE A 33 -27.04 20.07 5.99
N TRP A 34 -27.36 19.09 5.17
CA TRP A 34 -28.75 18.67 4.93
C TRP A 34 -29.35 18.00 6.16
N VAL A 35 -28.56 17.27 6.96
CA VAL A 35 -28.99 16.73 8.26
C VAL A 35 -29.35 17.86 9.22
N ASP A 36 -28.44 18.81 9.44
CA ASP A 36 -28.68 19.96 10.33
C ASP A 36 -29.87 20.80 9.87
N TYR A 37 -29.98 21.08 8.57
CA TYR A 37 -31.09 21.84 7.99
C TYR A 37 -32.43 21.13 8.20
N THR A 38 -32.47 19.80 8.05
CA THR A 38 -33.68 19.00 8.28
C THR A 38 -34.06 18.93 9.75
N GLU A 39 -33.07 18.81 10.65
CA GLU A 39 -33.29 18.85 12.09
C GLU A 39 -33.80 20.22 12.57
N MET A 40 -33.20 21.32 12.11
CA MET A 40 -33.58 22.69 12.49
C MET A 40 -34.95 23.10 11.95
N THR A 41 -35.29 22.70 10.73
CA THR A 41 -36.62 22.97 10.16
C THR A 41 -37.70 22.00 10.66
N GLY A 42 -37.34 21.00 11.47
CA GLY A 42 -38.24 19.93 11.90
C GLY A 42 -38.86 19.16 10.73
N GLY A 43 -38.16 19.08 9.59
CA GLY A 43 -38.63 18.49 8.35
C GLY A 43 -39.77 19.24 7.64
N LYS A 44 -40.05 20.49 8.02
CA LYS A 44 -41.17 21.29 7.49
C LYS A 44 -40.83 22.17 6.28
N ALA A 45 -39.54 22.39 5.99
CA ALA A 45 -39.13 23.06 4.76
C ALA A 45 -39.37 22.11 3.57
N GLY A 46 -40.27 22.48 2.66
CA GLY A 46 -40.47 21.77 1.40
C GLY A 46 -39.17 21.76 0.59
N THR A 47 -38.71 20.67 -0.01
CA THR A 47 -39.31 19.34 -0.23
C THR A 47 -38.17 18.33 -0.41
N LEU A 48 -37.79 17.65 0.68
CA LEU A 48 -37.09 16.36 0.57
C LEU A 48 -37.89 15.36 -0.29
N GLN A 49 -39.22 15.51 -0.41
CA GLN A 49 -40.06 14.70 -1.28
C GLN A 49 -39.91 14.98 -2.79
N GLU A 50 -39.48 16.18 -3.21
CA GLU A 50 -39.27 16.48 -4.64
C GLU A 50 -37.85 16.09 -5.07
N ALA A 51 -36.85 16.27 -4.20
CA ALA A 51 -35.50 15.75 -4.44
C ALA A 51 -35.44 14.21 -4.39
N ARG A 52 -36.20 13.59 -3.49
CA ARG A 52 -36.28 12.12 -3.36
C ARG A 52 -37.05 11.46 -4.50
N LYS A 53 -38.02 12.14 -5.14
CA LYS A 53 -38.70 11.64 -6.34
C LYS A 53 -37.80 11.60 -7.59
N VAL A 54 -36.84 12.52 -7.71
CA VAL A 54 -35.86 12.51 -8.81
C VAL A 54 -34.84 11.39 -8.59
N TYR A 55 -34.48 11.10 -7.33
CA TYR A 55 -33.53 10.03 -6.98
C TYR A 55 -34.17 8.62 -6.93
N GLU A 56 -35.42 8.48 -6.51
CA GLU A 56 -36.15 7.20 -6.47
C GLU A 56 -36.58 6.73 -7.87
N ASN A 57 -36.87 7.64 -8.81
CA ASN A 57 -37.18 7.26 -10.19
C ASN A 57 -35.96 6.81 -11.01
N GLU A 58 -34.73 7.17 -10.61
CA GLU A 58 -33.50 6.68 -11.26
C GLU A 58 -33.00 5.34 -10.69
N GLN A 59 -33.40 4.96 -9.46
CA GLN A 59 -33.00 3.67 -8.86
C GLN A 59 -34.04 2.55 -8.99
N MET A 60 -35.25 2.84 -9.49
CA MET A 60 -36.31 1.84 -9.69
C MET A 60 -36.14 0.96 -10.96
N LEU A 61 -34.97 0.98 -11.61
CA LEU A 61 -34.70 0.14 -12.78
C LEU A 61 -33.67 -0.98 -12.60
N GLU A 62 -33.03 -1.11 -11.44
CA GLU A 62 -32.27 -2.33 -11.12
C GLU A 62 -32.52 -2.74 -9.66
N GLY A 63 -33.50 -3.63 -9.48
CA GLY A 63 -33.78 -4.25 -8.20
C GLY A 63 -32.62 -5.15 -7.77
N VAL A 64 -31.94 -4.78 -6.69
CA VAL A 64 -31.09 -5.67 -5.91
C VAL A 64 -31.33 -5.38 -4.43
N THR A 65 -31.74 -6.41 -3.70
CA THR A 65 -31.71 -6.50 -2.23
C THR A 65 -30.35 -6.03 -1.70
N PRO A 66 -30.24 -5.38 -0.53
CA PRO A 66 -28.92 -5.08 0.03
C PRO A 66 -28.30 -6.37 0.54
N SER A 67 -27.73 -7.16 -0.37
CA SER A 67 -26.77 -8.18 -0.03
C SER A 67 -25.50 -7.47 0.44
N VAL A 68 -24.85 -8.07 1.43
CA VAL A 68 -23.56 -7.65 2.01
C VAL A 68 -22.41 -7.66 0.96
N THR A 69 -22.72 -7.92 -0.31
CA THR A 69 -21.80 -7.97 -1.45
C THR A 69 -21.24 -6.60 -1.83
N GLY A 70 -21.96 -5.49 -1.61
CA GLY A 70 -21.52 -4.15 -2.04
C GLY A 70 -20.25 -3.61 -1.37
N GLY A 71 -19.82 -4.19 -0.24
CA GLY A 71 -18.56 -3.84 0.41
C GLY A 71 -17.34 -4.57 -0.18
N MET A 72 -17.54 -5.71 -0.84
CA MET A 72 -16.46 -6.46 -1.50
C MET A 72 -16.19 -5.92 -2.91
N ASP A 73 -17.25 -5.51 -3.63
CA ASP A 73 -17.12 -4.94 -4.97
C ASP A 73 -16.36 -3.59 -4.96
N GLN A 74 -16.49 -2.81 -3.89
CA GLN A 74 -15.73 -1.56 -3.73
C GLN A 74 -14.26 -1.80 -3.38
N LEU A 75 -13.95 -2.90 -2.67
CA LEU A 75 -12.58 -3.36 -2.50
C LEU A 75 -12.02 -3.79 -3.85
N GLU A 76 -12.75 -4.59 -4.64
CA GLU A 76 -12.30 -5.07 -5.95
C GLU A 76 -12.09 -3.91 -6.95
N THR A 77 -12.95 -2.88 -6.90
CA THR A 77 -12.85 -1.69 -7.77
C THR A 77 -11.70 -0.76 -7.37
N ALA A 78 -11.39 -0.63 -6.07
CA ALA A 78 -10.23 0.14 -5.61
C ALA A 78 -8.89 -0.61 -5.81
N ILE A 79 -8.93 -1.95 -5.83
CA ILE A 79 -7.76 -2.83 -6.01
C ILE A 79 -7.44 -3.08 -7.48
N GLY A 80 -8.42 -2.93 -8.38
CA GLY A 80 -8.29 -3.17 -9.82
C GLY A 80 -7.74 -2.01 -10.66
N GLN A 81 -7.44 -0.86 -10.06
CA GLN A 81 -6.69 0.17 -10.80
C GLN A 81 -5.25 -0.30 -10.96
N ASP A 82 -4.99 -0.79 -12.16
CA ASP A 82 -3.70 -1.03 -12.79
C ASP A 82 -2.75 0.17 -12.55
N LEU A 83 -2.12 0.20 -11.37
CA LEU A 83 -0.92 0.99 -11.12
C LEU A 83 0.21 0.29 -11.86
N THR A 84 0.18 0.43 -13.19
CA THR A 84 1.35 0.26 -14.03
C THR A 84 2.50 1.00 -13.38
N LEU A 85 3.43 0.23 -12.81
CA LEU A 85 4.66 0.73 -12.21
C LEU A 85 5.43 1.43 -13.33
N ALA A 86 5.22 2.74 -13.45
CA ALA A 86 5.97 3.59 -14.34
C ALA A 86 7.45 3.48 -13.96
N ALA A 87 8.20 2.69 -14.73
CA ALA A 87 9.64 2.59 -14.59
C ALA A 87 10.25 4.00 -14.73
N PRO A 88 10.97 4.54 -13.73
CA PRO A 88 11.50 5.89 -13.83
C PRO A 88 12.68 5.90 -14.80
N GLN A 89 12.56 6.70 -15.84
CA GLN A 89 13.67 7.15 -16.66
C GLN A 89 14.57 8.06 -15.81
N GLY A 90 15.66 7.53 -15.28
CA GLY A 90 16.62 8.31 -14.50
C GLY A 90 17.86 7.49 -14.18
N ASN A 91 19.02 8.02 -14.56
CA ASN A 91 20.33 7.39 -14.41
C ASN A 91 20.71 7.30 -12.92
N TYR A 92 20.21 6.30 -12.19
CA TYR A 92 20.49 6.06 -10.77
C TYR A 92 20.99 4.63 -10.58
N GLY A 93 22.12 4.46 -9.88
CA GLY A 93 22.74 3.16 -9.64
C GLY A 93 21.83 2.14 -8.93
N LEU A 94 22.21 0.86 -8.95
CA LEU A 94 21.43 -0.27 -8.43
C LEU A 94 20.83 -0.01 -7.03
N SER A 95 21.57 0.63 -6.13
CA SER A 95 21.09 0.96 -4.78
C SER A 95 19.87 1.88 -4.76
N ALA A 96 19.85 2.90 -5.62
CA ALA A 96 18.75 3.85 -5.71
C ALA A 96 17.50 3.22 -6.35
N ALA A 97 17.67 2.36 -7.36
CA ALA A 97 16.56 1.61 -7.95
C ALA A 97 15.91 0.66 -6.92
N GLU A 98 16.72 -0.03 -6.12
CA GLU A 98 16.22 -0.88 -5.04
C GLU A 98 15.51 -0.09 -3.94
N ASP A 99 16.06 1.06 -3.55
CA ASP A 99 15.45 1.92 -2.54
C ASP A 99 14.10 2.47 -2.99
N GLU A 100 13.97 2.81 -4.28
CA GLU A 100 12.71 3.29 -4.84
C GLU A 100 11.66 2.17 -4.90
N LEU A 101 12.02 0.96 -5.32
CA LEU A 101 11.12 -0.19 -5.25
C LEU A 101 10.66 -0.48 -3.81
N ARG A 102 11.57 -0.37 -2.84
CA ARG A 102 11.23 -0.53 -1.42
C ARG A 102 10.32 0.60 -0.92
N ARG A 103 10.46 1.82 -1.43
CA ARG A 103 9.58 2.97 -1.13
C ARG A 103 8.19 2.75 -1.73
N ALA A 104 8.12 2.41 -3.01
CA ALA A 104 6.87 2.10 -3.71
C ALA A 104 6.10 1.00 -2.99
N ARG A 105 6.77 -0.11 -2.65
CA ARG A 105 6.19 -1.19 -1.83
C ARG A 105 5.61 -0.69 -0.52
N ARG A 106 6.35 0.14 0.24
CA ARG A 106 5.82 0.70 1.50
C ARG A 106 4.60 1.60 1.26
N GLY A 107 4.58 2.35 0.17
CA GLY A 107 3.42 3.14 -0.24
C GLY A 107 2.20 2.25 -0.49
N GLN A 108 2.36 1.21 -1.29
CA GLN A 108 1.29 0.26 -1.63
C GLN A 108 0.79 -0.53 -0.41
N LEU A 109 1.68 -0.92 0.51
CA LEU A 109 1.27 -1.56 1.76
C LEU A 109 0.39 -0.63 2.62
N ARG A 110 0.70 0.67 2.65
CA ARG A 110 -0.12 1.66 3.38
C ARG A 110 -1.48 1.87 2.73
N THR A 111 -1.57 1.90 1.39
CA THR A 111 -2.86 2.05 0.71
C THR A 111 -3.76 0.85 0.98
N PHE A 112 -3.21 -0.37 1.04
CA PHE A 112 -3.99 -1.54 1.45
C PHE A 112 -4.48 -1.46 2.89
N ASP A 113 -3.64 -0.99 3.82
CA ASP A 113 -4.05 -0.79 5.21
C ASP A 113 -5.20 0.22 5.32
N GLN A 114 -5.10 1.35 4.61
CA GLN A 114 -6.15 2.37 4.58
C GLN A 114 -7.45 1.85 3.96
N ALA A 115 -7.37 1.10 2.86
CA ALA A 115 -8.54 0.51 2.21
C ALA A 115 -9.22 -0.51 3.13
N ALA A 116 -8.43 -1.37 3.79
CA ALA A 116 -8.95 -2.36 4.74
C ALA A 116 -9.60 -1.69 5.96
N GLU A 117 -8.98 -0.65 6.52
CA GLU A 117 -9.58 0.14 7.61
C GLU A 117 -10.91 0.76 7.19
N GLY A 118 -10.98 1.34 5.99
CA GLY A 118 -12.22 1.89 5.43
C GLY A 118 -13.31 0.83 5.29
N ALA A 119 -12.99 -0.32 4.72
CA ALA A 119 -13.93 -1.43 4.55
C ALA A 119 -14.44 -1.96 5.90
N LEU A 120 -13.54 -2.19 6.87
CA LEU A 120 -13.91 -2.64 8.22
C LEU A 120 -14.78 -1.60 8.94
N SER A 121 -14.49 -0.31 8.77
CA SER A 121 -15.30 0.77 9.34
C SER A 121 -16.72 0.76 8.78
N SER A 122 -16.86 0.63 7.45
CA SER A 122 -18.17 0.53 6.78
C SER A 122 -18.95 -0.71 7.23
N LEU A 123 -18.30 -1.87 7.33
CA LEU A 123 -18.92 -3.11 7.83
C LEU A 123 -19.44 -2.95 9.27
N ARG A 124 -18.62 -2.37 10.15
CA ARG A 124 -19.00 -2.12 11.55
C ARG A 124 -20.13 -1.10 11.65
N LYS A 125 -20.11 -0.05 10.84
CA LYS A 125 -21.18 0.96 10.78
C LYS A 125 -22.50 0.33 10.33
N GLY A 126 -22.48 -0.45 9.25
CA GLY A 126 -23.65 -1.18 8.75
C GLY A 126 -24.21 -2.16 9.80
N SER A 127 -23.35 -2.96 10.43
CA SER A 127 -23.74 -3.86 11.52
C SER A 127 -24.37 -3.12 12.70
N THR A 128 -23.78 -2.01 13.13
CA THR A 128 -24.29 -1.19 14.23
C THR A 128 -25.67 -0.61 13.90
N THR A 129 -25.86 -0.11 12.68
CA THR A 129 -27.15 0.37 12.19
C THR A 129 -28.18 -0.75 12.17
N GLY A 130 -27.86 -1.91 11.59
CA GLY A 130 -28.76 -3.06 11.56
C GLY A 130 -29.17 -3.54 12.96
N ARG A 131 -28.23 -3.60 13.90
CA ARG A 131 -28.54 -3.90 15.31
C ARG A 131 -29.46 -2.86 15.93
N ARG A 132 -29.27 -1.57 15.63
CA ARG A 132 -30.13 -0.49 16.14
C ARG A 132 -31.54 -0.60 15.59
N ASP A 133 -31.69 -0.87 14.30
CA ASP A 133 -33.00 -0.98 13.65
C ASP A 133 -33.79 -2.18 14.16
N ILE A 134 -33.12 -3.33 14.35
CA ILE A 134 -33.72 -4.52 14.98
C ILE A 134 -34.15 -4.22 16.42
N ASN A 135 -33.32 -3.51 17.19
CA ASN A 135 -33.70 -3.12 18.54
C ASN A 135 -34.91 -2.17 18.56
N ARG A 136 -34.95 -1.21 17.64
CA ARG A 136 -36.07 -0.26 17.52
C ARG A 136 -37.36 -0.98 17.14
N SER A 137 -37.31 -1.83 16.10
CA SER A 137 -38.49 -2.54 15.60
C SER A 137 -39.03 -3.54 16.63
N SER A 138 -38.16 -4.30 17.31
CA SER A 138 -38.59 -5.20 18.38
C SER A 138 -39.21 -4.46 19.56
N ARG A 139 -38.64 -3.33 19.99
CA ARG A 139 -39.23 -2.51 21.07
C ARG A 139 -40.59 -1.97 20.67
N GLN A 140 -40.75 -1.50 19.44
CA GLN A 140 -42.03 -1.03 18.92
C GLN A 140 -43.06 -2.15 18.89
N ALA A 141 -42.68 -3.35 18.43
CA ALA A 141 -43.53 -4.53 18.41
C ALA A 141 -43.96 -4.97 19.83
N LEU A 142 -43.04 -4.97 20.79
CA LEU A 142 -43.32 -5.25 22.19
C LEU A 142 -44.26 -4.19 22.80
N GLY A 143 -44.05 -2.91 22.49
CA GLY A 143 -44.92 -1.82 22.94
C GLY A 143 -46.37 -1.95 22.49
N PHE A 144 -46.64 -2.54 21.32
CA PHE A 144 -48.02 -2.84 20.90
C PHE A 144 -48.67 -3.96 21.71
N LEU A 145 -47.89 -4.83 22.34
CA LEU A 145 -48.35 -5.96 23.14
C LEU A 145 -48.47 -5.62 24.64
N ASP A 146 -47.79 -4.57 25.11
CA ASP A 146 -47.77 -4.17 26.52
C ASP A 146 -49.17 -3.95 27.12
N PRO A 147 -50.14 -3.25 26.46
CA PRO A 147 -51.47 -3.08 27.04
C PRO A 147 -52.21 -4.40 27.26
N TYR A 148 -52.01 -5.39 26.38
CA TYR A 148 -52.64 -6.70 26.49
C TYR A 148 -51.98 -7.54 27.59
N ARG A 149 -50.65 -7.46 27.71
CA ARG A 149 -49.90 -8.08 28.80
C ARG A 149 -50.31 -7.52 30.15
N GLU A 150 -50.34 -6.20 30.30
CA GLU A 150 -50.73 -5.52 31.54
C GLU A 150 -52.19 -5.82 31.90
N ALA A 151 -53.11 -5.73 30.93
CA ALA A 151 -54.51 -6.03 31.17
C ALA A 151 -54.74 -7.50 31.56
N GLY A 152 -54.04 -8.44 30.93
CA GLY A 152 -54.12 -9.85 31.30
C GLY A 152 -53.48 -10.18 32.64
N GLN A 153 -52.36 -9.53 32.98
CA GLN A 153 -51.74 -9.62 34.30
C GLN A 153 -52.71 -9.13 35.39
N GLY A 154 -53.32 -7.96 35.18
CA GLY A 154 -54.32 -7.43 36.10
C GLY A 154 -55.57 -8.31 36.21
N ALA A 155 -55.96 -9.00 35.13
CA ALA A 155 -57.05 -9.98 35.16
C ALA A 155 -56.69 -11.21 36.00
N LEU A 156 -55.46 -11.73 35.85
CA LEU A 156 -54.93 -12.83 36.68
C LEU A 156 -54.87 -12.45 38.15
N ASP A 157 -54.40 -11.24 38.48
CA ASP A 157 -54.31 -10.77 39.87
C ASP A 157 -55.70 -10.66 40.50
N ARG A 158 -56.70 -10.17 39.76
CA ARG A 158 -58.10 -10.11 40.24
C ARG A 158 -58.72 -11.49 40.40
N GLU A 159 -58.49 -12.41 39.47
CA GLU A 159 -58.93 -13.81 39.61
C GLU A 159 -58.29 -14.45 40.84
N ALA A 160 -56.98 -14.28 41.04
CA ALA A 160 -56.26 -14.80 42.19
C ALA A 160 -56.74 -14.18 43.52
N ALA A 161 -57.12 -12.90 43.52
CA ALA A 161 -57.74 -12.26 44.68
C ALA A 161 -59.12 -12.84 44.99
N LEU A 162 -60.00 -12.94 44.00
CA LEU A 162 -61.39 -13.42 44.17
C LEU A 162 -61.45 -14.90 44.60
N THR A 163 -60.57 -15.73 44.05
CA THR A 163 -60.45 -17.16 44.41
C THR A 163 -59.80 -17.41 45.77
N GLY A 164 -59.23 -16.37 46.40
CA GLY A 164 -58.53 -16.49 47.68
C GLY A 164 -57.09 -16.97 47.56
N ALA A 165 -56.56 -17.15 46.35
CA ALA A 165 -55.17 -17.55 46.11
C ALA A 165 -54.16 -16.52 46.64
N LEU A 166 -54.52 -15.23 46.69
CA LEU A 166 -53.71 -14.16 47.28
C LEU A 166 -53.92 -13.99 48.80
N GLY A 167 -54.71 -14.85 49.44
CA GLY A 167 -55.01 -14.84 50.87
C GLY A 167 -56.26 -14.05 51.27
N ALA A 168 -56.70 -14.26 52.51
CA ALA A 168 -58.02 -13.82 52.99
C ALA A 168 -58.22 -12.29 52.97
N LYS A 169 -57.17 -11.49 53.21
CA LYS A 169 -57.26 -10.02 53.13
C LYS A 169 -57.47 -9.52 51.70
N ALA A 170 -56.73 -10.09 50.74
CA ALA A 170 -56.87 -9.75 49.33
C ALA A 170 -58.25 -10.16 48.80
N GLN A 171 -58.73 -11.33 49.23
CA GLN A 171 -60.06 -11.81 48.90
C GLN A 171 -61.17 -10.90 49.45
N ALA A 172 -61.08 -10.52 50.73
CA ALA A 172 -62.06 -9.61 51.34
C ALA A 172 -62.11 -8.26 50.62
N GLN A 173 -60.96 -7.71 50.23
CA GLN A 173 -60.89 -6.48 49.45
C GLN A 173 -61.48 -6.65 48.04
N ALA A 174 -61.15 -7.74 47.35
CA ALA A 174 -61.69 -8.01 46.01
C ALA A 174 -63.21 -8.18 46.00
N PHE A 175 -63.79 -8.82 47.02
CA PHE A 175 -65.24 -8.88 47.19
C PHE A 175 -65.86 -7.50 47.47
N LYS A 176 -65.17 -6.66 48.23
CA LYS A 176 -65.62 -5.28 48.48
C LYS A 176 -65.64 -4.46 47.19
N ASP A 177 -64.56 -4.52 46.41
CA ASP A 177 -64.43 -3.84 45.12
C ASP A 177 -65.48 -4.35 44.11
N TYR A 178 -65.73 -5.66 44.11
CA TYR A 178 -66.77 -6.29 43.29
C TYR A 178 -68.17 -5.79 43.67
N ASN A 179 -68.50 -5.74 44.96
CA ASN A 179 -69.77 -5.22 45.45
C ASN A 179 -69.97 -3.73 45.17
N GLU A 180 -68.88 -2.96 45.08
CA GLU A 180 -68.89 -1.54 44.73
C GLU A 180 -68.87 -1.28 43.21
N SER A 181 -68.73 -2.32 42.38
CA SER A 181 -68.63 -2.20 40.93
C SER A 181 -69.92 -1.64 40.28
N PRO A 182 -69.81 -0.94 39.14
CA PRO A 182 -70.97 -0.35 38.45
C PRO A 182 -72.03 -1.38 38.04
N GLY A 183 -71.62 -2.58 37.63
CA GLY A 183 -72.55 -3.66 37.27
C GLY A 183 -73.36 -4.14 38.47
N GLN A 184 -72.72 -4.30 39.64
CA GLN A 184 -73.41 -4.65 40.87
C GLN A 184 -74.27 -3.51 41.43
N LYS A 185 -73.87 -2.24 41.26
CA LYS A 185 -74.73 -1.08 41.56
C LYS A 185 -75.99 -1.10 40.70
N TYR A 186 -75.88 -1.32 39.39
CA TYR A 186 -77.02 -1.39 38.49
C TYR A 186 -77.97 -2.55 38.83
N LEU A 187 -77.42 -3.73 39.13
CA LEU A 187 -78.22 -4.88 39.58
C LEU A 187 -78.94 -4.61 40.91
N ARG A 188 -78.27 -3.98 41.87
CA ARG A 188 -78.90 -3.57 43.14
C ARG A 188 -80.03 -2.57 42.92
N GLU A 189 -79.84 -1.54 42.09
CA GLU A 189 -80.88 -0.57 41.76
C GLU A 189 -82.08 -1.22 41.05
N GLN A 190 -81.84 -2.17 40.14
CA GLN A 190 -82.88 -2.96 39.49
C GLN A 190 -83.66 -3.80 40.51
N GLN A 191 -82.96 -4.45 41.44
CA GLN A 191 -83.59 -5.24 42.50
C GLN A 191 -84.36 -4.36 43.49
N GLU A 192 -83.86 -3.19 43.88
CA GLU A 192 -84.59 -2.23 44.72
C GLU A 192 -85.85 -1.73 44.02
N LYS A 193 -85.79 -1.40 42.73
CA LYS A 193 -86.98 -1.02 41.95
C LYS A 193 -88.00 -2.16 41.84
N ALA A 194 -87.55 -3.40 41.66
CA ALA A 194 -88.42 -4.57 41.63
C ALA A 194 -89.06 -4.82 43.01
N LEU A 195 -88.28 -4.69 44.08
CA LEU A 195 -88.75 -4.81 45.46
C LEU A 195 -89.77 -3.71 45.79
N LEU A 196 -89.52 -2.45 45.44
CA LEU A 196 -90.45 -1.35 45.64
C LEU A 196 -91.79 -1.57 44.91
N ARG A 197 -91.74 -2.05 43.65
CA ARG A 197 -92.95 -2.42 42.89
C ARG A 197 -93.70 -3.60 43.50
N SER A 198 -92.97 -4.62 43.97
CA SER A 198 -93.56 -5.78 44.64
C SER A 198 -94.13 -5.43 46.02
N SER A 199 -93.52 -4.49 46.74
CA SER A 199 -93.98 -3.98 48.04
C SER A 199 -95.27 -3.18 47.89
N ALA A 200 -95.36 -2.37 46.82
CA ALA A 200 -96.59 -1.65 46.46
C ALA A 200 -97.74 -2.59 46.04
N ALA A 201 -97.42 -3.76 45.47
CA ALA A 201 -98.41 -4.74 45.02
C ALA A 201 -98.88 -5.75 46.09
N ILE A 202 -98.09 -6.01 47.15
CA ILE A 202 -98.35 -7.10 48.12
C ILE A 202 -98.97 -6.64 49.46
N GLY A 203 -98.96 -5.34 49.79
CA GLY A 203 -99.77 -4.83 50.90
C GLY A 203 -99.55 -5.51 52.26
N GLY A 204 -98.29 -5.71 52.67
CA GLY A 204 -97.93 -5.97 54.08
C GLY A 204 -98.04 -7.41 54.62
N LEU A 205 -98.57 -8.40 53.87
CA LEU A 205 -98.83 -9.75 54.42
C LEU A 205 -98.01 -10.92 53.82
N GLY A 206 -97.12 -10.68 52.86
CA GLY A 206 -96.33 -11.73 52.17
C GLY A 206 -94.88 -11.91 52.64
N GLY A 207 -94.50 -11.38 53.82
CA GLY A 207 -93.11 -10.98 54.11
C GLY A 207 -92.06 -12.08 54.35
N GLY A 208 -92.42 -13.32 54.68
CA GLY A 208 -91.45 -14.38 54.96
C GLY A 208 -90.97 -15.07 53.68
N ASN A 209 -91.90 -15.75 53.01
CA ASN A 209 -91.58 -16.58 51.85
C ASN A 209 -91.13 -15.77 50.63
N VAL A 210 -91.67 -14.55 50.44
CA VAL A 210 -91.24 -13.67 49.33
C VAL A 210 -89.84 -13.12 49.57
N ARG A 211 -89.48 -12.78 50.82
CA ARG A 211 -88.11 -12.33 51.15
C ARG A 211 -87.10 -13.46 51.04
N THR A 212 -87.44 -14.68 51.50
CA THR A 212 -86.60 -15.86 51.32
C THR A 212 -86.40 -16.18 49.84
N ALA A 213 -87.48 -16.18 49.04
CA ALA A 213 -87.40 -16.41 47.59
C ALA A 213 -86.59 -15.32 46.87
N LEU A 214 -86.71 -14.04 47.26
CA LEU A 214 -85.88 -12.95 46.75
C LEU A 214 -84.41 -13.09 47.16
N GLN A 215 -84.12 -13.57 48.37
CA GLN A 215 -82.76 -13.84 48.82
C GLN A 215 -82.13 -15.02 48.09
N GLU A 216 -82.88 -16.11 47.87
CA GLU A 216 -82.44 -17.25 47.06
C GLU A 216 -82.24 -16.85 45.59
N GLN A 217 -83.16 -16.05 45.03
CA GLN A 217 -83.03 -15.51 43.67
C GLN A 217 -81.83 -14.56 43.55
N ALA A 218 -81.62 -13.68 44.52
CA ALA A 218 -80.46 -12.79 44.55
C ALA A 218 -79.14 -13.57 44.67
N ALA A 219 -79.10 -14.61 45.50
CA ALA A 219 -77.95 -15.51 45.61
C ALA A 219 -77.68 -16.29 44.30
N GLY A 220 -78.74 -16.76 43.63
CA GLY A 220 -78.64 -17.44 42.34
C GLY A 220 -78.12 -16.53 41.21
N ILE A 221 -78.65 -15.30 41.12
CA ILE A 221 -78.20 -14.29 40.15
C ILE A 221 -76.77 -13.83 40.46
N ALA A 222 -76.43 -13.62 41.73
CA ALA A 222 -75.08 -13.25 42.15
C ALA A 222 -74.06 -14.35 41.81
N SER A 223 -74.41 -15.62 42.00
CA SER A 223 -73.57 -16.76 41.63
C SER A 223 -73.32 -16.83 40.11
N GLN A 224 -74.36 -16.64 39.28
CA GLN A 224 -74.23 -16.62 37.82
C GLN A 224 -73.39 -15.44 37.32
N ASN A 225 -73.63 -14.23 37.83
CA ASN A 225 -72.85 -13.05 37.43
C ASN A 225 -71.39 -13.15 37.87
N TYR A 226 -71.14 -13.74 39.05
CA TYR A 226 -69.78 -14.00 39.53
C TYR A 226 -69.05 -15.02 38.63
N GLN A 227 -69.73 -16.08 38.21
CA GLN A 227 -69.19 -17.04 37.24
C GLN A 227 -68.88 -16.35 35.90
N GLN A 228 -69.78 -15.51 35.40
CA GLN A 228 -69.59 -14.76 34.15
C GLN A 228 -68.40 -13.80 34.22
N ASP A 229 -68.24 -13.07 35.33
CA ASP A 229 -67.11 -12.16 35.52
C ASP A 229 -65.78 -12.88 35.65
N LEU A 230 -65.75 -14.04 36.34
CA LEU A 230 -64.58 -14.92 36.34
C LEU A 230 -64.24 -15.41 34.93
N GLU A 231 -65.24 -15.75 34.12
CA GLU A 231 -65.05 -16.21 32.75
C GLU A 231 -64.53 -15.10 31.83
N ASN A 232 -65.02 -13.87 32.01
CA ASN A 232 -64.49 -12.67 31.35
C ASN A 232 -63.04 -12.38 31.75
N LEU A 233 -62.72 -12.49 33.05
CA LEU A 233 -61.34 -12.34 33.56
C LEU A 233 -60.41 -13.41 32.99
N ARG A 234 -60.84 -14.67 32.96
CA ARG A 234 -60.08 -15.77 32.35
C ARG A 234 -59.85 -15.57 30.86
N SER A 235 -60.86 -15.07 30.14
CA SER A 235 -60.70 -14.72 28.72
C SER A 235 -59.65 -13.62 28.51
N LEU A 236 -59.68 -12.58 29.36
CA LEU A 236 -58.70 -11.49 29.31
C LEU A 236 -57.29 -11.96 29.71
N ALA A 237 -57.18 -12.78 30.76
CA ALA A 237 -55.95 -13.43 31.19
C ALA A 237 -55.35 -14.30 30.08
N SER A 238 -56.19 -15.09 29.39
CA SER A 238 -55.78 -15.93 28.25
C SER A 238 -55.19 -15.09 27.10
N ARG A 239 -55.82 -13.96 26.77
CA ARG A 239 -55.28 -13.01 25.78
C ARG A 239 -53.94 -12.41 26.21
N GLY A 240 -53.80 -12.07 27.49
CA GLY A 240 -52.53 -11.59 28.04
C GLY A 240 -51.42 -12.64 28.00
N GLN A 241 -51.75 -13.89 28.30
CA GLN A 241 -50.82 -15.02 28.17
C GLN A 241 -50.38 -15.23 26.72
N GLN A 242 -51.31 -15.14 25.75
CA GLN A 242 -50.99 -15.20 24.32
C GLN A 242 -50.09 -14.04 23.87
N ALA A 243 -50.37 -12.82 24.35
CA ALA A 243 -49.52 -11.65 24.09
C ALA A 243 -48.12 -11.80 24.69
N ALA A 244 -48.01 -12.36 25.90
CA ALA A 244 -46.73 -12.68 26.53
C ALA A 244 -45.95 -13.75 25.74
N GLY A 245 -46.62 -14.80 25.25
CA GLY A 245 -46.01 -15.81 24.39
C GLY A 245 -45.50 -15.22 23.07
N THR A 246 -46.29 -14.34 22.46
CA THR A 246 -45.87 -13.62 21.23
C THR A 246 -44.67 -12.71 21.50
N SER A 247 -44.67 -12.00 22.63
CA SER A 247 -43.55 -11.14 23.07
C SER A 247 -42.26 -11.94 23.28
N ALA A 248 -42.35 -13.14 23.86
CA ALA A 248 -41.22 -14.05 24.01
C ALA A 248 -40.69 -14.51 22.64
N GLY A 249 -41.59 -14.83 21.70
CA GLY A 249 -41.23 -15.18 20.32
C GLY A 249 -40.48 -14.06 19.60
N ILE A 250 -40.97 -12.82 19.70
CA ILE A 250 -40.29 -11.63 19.14
C ILE A 250 -38.89 -11.49 19.73
N SER A 251 -38.74 -11.64 21.06
CA SER A 251 -37.46 -11.53 21.74
C SER A 251 -36.47 -12.63 21.31
N GLN A 252 -36.94 -13.87 21.13
CA GLN A 252 -36.11 -14.96 20.61
C GLN A 252 -35.67 -14.72 19.16
N GLN A 253 -36.59 -14.29 18.30
CA GLN A 253 -36.28 -13.95 16.91
C GLN A 253 -35.28 -12.79 16.84
N GLN A 254 -35.45 -11.78 17.68
CA GLN A 254 -34.51 -10.68 17.81
C GLN A 254 -33.11 -11.18 18.18
N GLY A 255 -33.01 -12.04 19.19
CA GLY A 255 -31.76 -12.67 19.61
C GLY A 255 -31.07 -13.44 18.47
N ALA A 256 -31.83 -14.23 17.72
CA ALA A 256 -31.32 -14.97 16.57
C ALA A 256 -30.82 -14.05 15.46
N GLN A 257 -31.56 -12.99 15.13
CA GLN A 257 -31.15 -12.01 14.11
C GLN A 257 -29.88 -11.25 14.52
N LEU A 258 -29.77 -10.83 15.79
CA LEU A 258 -28.58 -10.18 16.31
C LEU A 258 -27.36 -11.12 16.31
N ALA A 259 -27.56 -12.40 16.63
CA ALA A 259 -26.51 -13.41 16.55
C ALA A 259 -26.04 -13.62 15.11
N ASN A 260 -26.95 -13.69 14.14
CA ASN A 260 -26.61 -13.78 12.72
C ASN A 260 -25.79 -12.58 12.25
N ILE A 261 -26.15 -11.35 12.65
CA ILE A 261 -25.36 -10.16 12.32
C ILE A 261 -23.96 -10.23 12.92
N ALA A 262 -23.83 -10.70 14.16
CA ALA A 262 -22.52 -10.84 14.81
C ALA A 262 -21.65 -11.89 14.09
N GLN A 263 -22.22 -13.02 13.70
CA GLN A 263 -21.52 -14.06 12.94
C GLN A 263 -21.11 -13.56 11.55
N GLN A 264 -22.01 -12.92 10.81
CA GLN A 264 -21.73 -12.35 9.49
C GLN A 264 -20.65 -11.27 9.55
N LEU A 265 -20.68 -10.40 10.57
CA LEU A 265 -19.63 -9.42 10.78
C LEU A 265 -18.29 -10.11 11.04
N GLY A 266 -18.23 -11.09 11.95
CA GLY A 266 -16.99 -11.82 12.24
C GLY A 266 -16.42 -12.55 11.02
N MET A 267 -17.27 -13.16 10.21
CA MET A 267 -16.85 -13.79 8.95
C MET A 267 -16.31 -12.77 7.94
N SER A 268 -17.01 -11.64 7.78
CA SER A 268 -16.61 -10.58 6.84
C SER A 268 -15.29 -9.93 7.27
N GLU A 269 -15.12 -9.65 8.57
CA GLU A 269 -13.86 -9.11 9.09
C GLU A 269 -12.69 -10.09 8.87
N SER A 270 -12.91 -11.39 9.09
CA SER A 270 -11.90 -12.42 8.83
C SER A 270 -11.54 -12.50 7.34
N GLN A 271 -12.52 -12.42 6.44
CA GLN A 271 -12.28 -12.42 5.00
C GLN A 271 -11.47 -11.20 4.55
N VAL A 272 -11.79 -10.00 5.04
CA VAL A 272 -11.03 -8.77 4.75
C VAL A 272 -9.58 -8.92 5.23
N GLN A 273 -9.36 -9.46 6.43
CA GLN A 273 -8.00 -9.68 6.94
C GLN A 273 -7.21 -10.72 6.13
N GLN A 274 -7.86 -11.80 5.70
CA GLN A 274 -7.22 -12.82 4.86
C GLN A 274 -6.84 -12.25 3.48
N MET A 275 -7.76 -11.53 2.84
CA MET A 275 -7.51 -10.86 1.56
C MET A 275 -6.36 -9.86 1.67
N LEU A 276 -6.37 -9.03 2.71
CA LEU A 276 -5.29 -8.08 3.00
C LEU A 276 -3.95 -8.81 3.17
N GLY A 277 -3.93 -9.91 3.93
CA GLY A 277 -2.73 -10.72 4.14
C GLY A 277 -2.17 -11.28 2.83
N GLN A 278 -3.04 -11.81 1.97
CA GLN A 278 -2.66 -12.33 0.65
C GLN A 278 -2.10 -11.23 -0.26
N GLN A 279 -2.79 -10.08 -0.35
CA GLN A 279 -2.34 -8.96 -1.18
C GLN A 279 -0.99 -8.40 -0.72
N LYS A 280 -0.81 -8.23 0.60
CA LYS A 280 0.48 -7.82 1.17
C LYS A 280 1.58 -8.83 0.85
N ALA A 281 1.31 -10.12 0.96
CA ALA A 281 2.27 -11.17 0.63
C ALA A 281 2.65 -11.13 -0.86
N ASN A 282 1.68 -10.97 -1.76
CA ASN A 282 1.91 -10.85 -3.20
C ASN A 282 2.82 -9.67 -3.54
N VAL A 283 2.50 -8.48 -3.04
CA VAL A 283 3.30 -7.27 -3.29
C VAL A 283 4.71 -7.38 -2.72
N ILE A 284 4.87 -7.97 -1.53
CA ILE A 284 6.19 -8.24 -0.96
C ILE A 284 6.97 -9.21 -1.84
N GLY A 285 6.31 -10.28 -2.32
CA GLY A 285 6.89 -11.29 -3.20
C GLY A 285 7.33 -10.71 -4.55
N GLU A 286 6.45 -9.99 -5.23
CA GLU A 286 6.71 -9.34 -6.52
C GLU A 286 7.86 -8.33 -6.43
N THR A 287 7.84 -7.46 -5.41
CA THR A 287 8.94 -6.52 -5.18
C THR A 287 10.26 -7.27 -4.94
N GLY A 288 10.22 -8.38 -4.20
CA GLY A 288 11.39 -9.24 -3.96
C GLY A 288 11.95 -9.83 -5.25
N GLN A 289 11.08 -10.31 -6.14
CA GLN A 289 11.47 -10.82 -7.45
C GLN A 289 12.06 -9.74 -8.34
N GLN A 290 11.47 -8.54 -8.37
CA GLN A 290 11.99 -7.40 -9.13
C GLN A 290 13.39 -6.97 -8.66
N ILE A 291 13.58 -6.83 -7.34
CA ILE A 291 14.90 -6.51 -6.76
C ILE A 291 15.92 -7.60 -7.11
N SER A 292 15.53 -8.88 -7.00
CA SER A 292 16.37 -10.01 -7.38
C SER A 292 16.78 -9.91 -8.85
N GLY A 293 15.82 -9.69 -9.76
CA GLY A 293 16.07 -9.51 -11.19
C GLY A 293 17.04 -8.37 -11.50
N LEU A 294 16.88 -7.21 -10.85
CA LEU A 294 17.81 -6.08 -10.97
C LEU A 294 19.24 -6.44 -10.55
N ARG A 295 19.40 -7.13 -9.42
CA ARG A 295 20.70 -7.57 -8.92
C ARG A 295 21.37 -8.55 -9.88
N TYR A 296 20.61 -9.52 -10.38
CA TYR A 296 21.11 -10.50 -11.36
C TYR A 296 21.54 -9.83 -12.67
N GLY A 297 20.70 -8.96 -13.24
CA GLY A 297 21.03 -8.22 -14.47
C GLY A 297 22.29 -7.37 -14.31
N THR A 298 22.35 -6.60 -13.22
CA THR A 298 23.54 -5.77 -12.92
C THR A 298 24.79 -6.62 -12.74
N GLY A 299 24.69 -7.78 -12.08
CA GLY A 299 25.82 -8.71 -11.93
C GLY A 299 26.32 -9.25 -13.27
N GLN A 300 25.42 -9.53 -14.21
CA GLN A 300 25.80 -9.94 -15.57
C GLN A 300 26.48 -8.80 -16.33
N ASP A 301 25.98 -7.57 -16.22
CA ASP A 301 26.56 -6.42 -16.91
C ASP A 301 27.95 -6.09 -16.37
N ILE A 302 28.13 -6.12 -15.05
CA ILE A 302 29.45 -6.00 -14.41
C ILE A 302 30.40 -7.08 -14.93
N SER A 303 29.95 -8.35 -15.01
CA SER A 303 30.77 -9.44 -15.53
C SER A 303 31.17 -9.23 -16.99
N ARG A 304 30.25 -8.76 -17.85
CA ARG A 304 30.53 -8.43 -19.25
C ARG A 304 31.56 -7.31 -19.37
N MET A 305 31.41 -6.24 -18.57
CA MET A 305 32.37 -5.14 -18.53
C MET A 305 33.76 -5.61 -18.08
N LEU A 306 33.85 -6.43 -17.05
CA LEU A 306 35.11 -7.00 -16.57
C LEU A 306 35.79 -7.86 -17.64
N MET A 307 35.05 -8.71 -18.34
CA MET A 307 35.58 -9.50 -19.45
C MET A 307 36.05 -8.61 -20.61
N GLY A 308 35.28 -7.58 -20.97
CA GLY A 308 35.67 -6.62 -22.01
C GLY A 308 36.94 -5.85 -21.65
N ALA A 309 37.03 -5.34 -20.42
CA ALA A 309 38.20 -4.64 -19.92
C ALA A 309 39.43 -5.58 -19.85
N GLY A 310 39.24 -6.83 -19.42
CA GLY A 310 40.30 -7.85 -19.43
C GLY A 310 40.80 -8.14 -20.85
N GLY A 311 39.90 -8.25 -21.83
CA GLY A 311 40.27 -8.41 -23.24
C GLY A 311 41.04 -7.22 -23.79
N GLN A 312 40.62 -5.99 -23.48
CA GLN A 312 41.34 -4.77 -23.86
C GLN A 312 42.73 -4.71 -23.23
N LEU A 313 42.84 -5.03 -21.94
CA LEU A 313 44.12 -5.06 -21.23
C LEU A 313 45.08 -6.09 -21.83
N SER A 314 44.59 -7.30 -22.11
CA SER A 314 45.38 -8.35 -22.77
C SER A 314 45.82 -7.94 -24.18
N GLY A 315 44.97 -7.23 -24.92
CA GLY A 315 45.32 -6.64 -26.22
C GLY A 315 46.45 -5.61 -26.11
N MET A 316 46.38 -4.71 -25.13
CA MET A 316 47.45 -3.73 -24.87
C MET A 316 48.76 -4.40 -24.46
N GLU A 317 48.70 -5.43 -23.62
CA GLU A 317 49.88 -6.21 -23.20
C GLU A 317 50.57 -6.86 -24.40
N THR A 318 49.78 -7.49 -25.29
CA THR A 318 50.31 -8.11 -26.52
C THR A 318 50.94 -7.07 -27.46
N GLN A 319 50.29 -5.92 -27.63
CA GLN A 319 50.79 -4.83 -28.46
C GLN A 319 52.09 -4.25 -27.90
N LEU A 320 52.16 -4.03 -26.59
CA LEU A 320 53.36 -3.56 -25.90
C LEU A 320 54.51 -4.57 -26.06
N GLY A 321 54.23 -5.87 -25.88
CA GLY A 321 55.21 -6.93 -26.08
C GLY A 321 55.76 -6.97 -27.52
N SER A 322 54.91 -6.79 -28.53
CA SER A 322 55.34 -6.72 -29.93
C SER A 322 56.20 -5.48 -30.23
N GLN A 323 55.84 -4.32 -29.66
CA GLN A 323 56.63 -3.09 -29.80
C GLN A 323 58.01 -3.23 -29.16
N LEU A 324 58.08 -3.76 -27.92
CA LEU A 324 59.34 -4.03 -27.24
C LEU A 324 60.21 -5.00 -28.03
N GLY A 325 59.64 -6.10 -28.53
CA GLY A 325 60.37 -7.05 -29.37
C GLY A 325 60.92 -6.42 -30.66
N THR A 326 60.19 -5.46 -31.25
CA THR A 326 60.66 -4.72 -32.44
C THR A 326 61.83 -3.79 -32.09
N ILE A 327 61.74 -3.08 -30.97
CA ILE A 327 62.83 -2.21 -30.47
C ILE A 327 64.09 -3.03 -30.18
N ASP A 328 63.95 -4.21 -29.56
CA ASP A 328 65.07 -5.10 -29.27
C ASP A 328 65.74 -5.58 -30.57
N GLN A 329 64.97 -5.99 -31.57
CA GLN A 329 65.50 -6.41 -32.87
C GLN A 329 66.22 -5.28 -33.62
N GLN A 330 65.63 -4.08 -33.63
CA GLN A 330 66.26 -2.91 -34.26
C GLN A 330 67.55 -2.51 -33.55
N THR A 331 67.55 -2.54 -32.22
CA THR A 331 68.73 -2.23 -31.42
C THR A 331 69.85 -3.24 -31.68
N ALA A 332 69.53 -4.53 -31.74
CA ALA A 332 70.48 -5.59 -32.07
C ALA A 332 71.05 -5.42 -33.49
N ALA A 333 70.21 -5.10 -34.48
CA ALA A 333 70.65 -4.86 -35.85
C ALA A 333 71.57 -3.63 -35.96
N ASN A 334 71.23 -2.53 -35.30
CA ASN A 334 72.07 -1.32 -35.26
C ASN A 334 73.43 -1.58 -34.64
N LEU A 335 73.47 -2.32 -33.52
CA LEU A 335 74.72 -2.69 -32.86
C LEU A 335 75.57 -3.61 -33.76
N SER A 336 74.95 -4.56 -34.44
CA SER A 336 75.63 -5.45 -35.40
C SER A 336 76.24 -4.65 -36.58
N ASN A 337 75.47 -3.72 -37.15
CA ASN A 337 75.95 -2.85 -38.23
C ASN A 337 77.10 -1.95 -37.78
N LEU A 338 77.02 -1.39 -36.57
CA LEU A 338 78.09 -0.57 -36.00
C LEU A 338 79.37 -1.39 -35.79
N SER A 339 79.23 -2.60 -35.24
CA SER A 339 80.34 -3.54 -35.06
C SER A 339 81.01 -3.90 -36.38
N ALA A 340 80.22 -4.18 -37.43
CA ALA A 340 80.73 -4.47 -38.76
C ALA A 340 81.49 -3.29 -39.37
N GLN A 341 80.98 -2.06 -39.23
CA GLN A 341 81.66 -0.85 -39.71
C GLN A 341 83.02 -0.64 -39.01
N TYR A 342 83.07 -0.78 -37.69
CA TYR A 342 84.33 -0.71 -36.96
C TYR A 342 85.30 -1.82 -37.39
N GLY A 343 84.81 -3.04 -37.63
CA GLY A 343 85.61 -4.14 -38.15
C GLY A 343 86.24 -3.82 -39.51
N GLN A 344 85.48 -3.22 -40.43
CA GLN A 344 85.98 -2.79 -41.73
C GLN A 344 86.99 -1.65 -41.62
N GLN A 345 86.74 -0.64 -40.78
CA GLN A 345 87.70 0.44 -40.56
C GLN A 345 89.02 -0.06 -39.99
N ILE A 346 88.96 -0.95 -38.98
CA ILE A 346 90.15 -1.56 -38.39
C ILE A 346 90.89 -2.40 -39.43
N SER A 347 90.17 -3.18 -40.26
CA SER A 347 90.77 -3.95 -41.35
C SER A 347 91.46 -3.04 -42.38
N GLY A 348 90.82 -1.94 -42.78
CA GLY A 348 91.39 -0.94 -43.68
C GLY A 348 92.64 -0.28 -43.12
N LEU A 349 92.62 0.12 -41.83
CA LEU A 349 93.79 0.65 -41.13
C LEU A 349 94.94 -0.36 -41.09
N ARG A 350 94.65 -1.64 -40.82
CA ARG A 350 95.67 -2.70 -40.84
C ARG A 350 96.28 -2.88 -42.23
N THR A 351 95.47 -2.88 -43.28
CA THR A 351 95.97 -2.99 -44.66
C THR A 351 96.79 -1.77 -45.06
N GLY A 352 96.35 -0.56 -44.70
CA GLY A 352 97.08 0.68 -44.97
C GLY A 352 98.41 0.78 -44.21
N LEU A 353 98.44 0.30 -42.96
CA LEU A 353 99.69 0.14 -42.21
C LEU A 353 100.60 -0.88 -42.89
N GLY A 354 100.06 -2.02 -43.33
CA GLY A 354 100.81 -3.04 -44.05
C GLY A 354 101.44 -2.53 -45.35
N SER A 355 100.70 -1.76 -46.14
CA SER A 355 101.24 -1.16 -47.38
C SER A 355 102.29 -0.09 -47.10
N THR A 356 102.09 0.73 -46.07
CA THR A 356 103.09 1.73 -45.64
C THR A 356 104.39 1.05 -45.21
N LEU A 357 104.29 0.00 -44.39
CA LEU A 357 105.46 -0.79 -43.96
C LEU A 357 106.15 -1.47 -45.15
N ALA A 358 105.40 -2.03 -46.10
CA ALA A 358 105.96 -2.64 -47.31
C ALA A 358 106.70 -1.60 -48.18
N ASN A 359 106.12 -0.42 -48.39
CA ASN A 359 106.75 0.67 -49.17
C ASN A 359 108.03 1.19 -48.50
N ILE A 360 108.04 1.31 -47.17
CA ILE A 360 109.25 1.66 -46.41
C ILE A 360 110.32 0.58 -46.65
N GLY A 361 109.96 -0.70 -46.55
CA GLY A 361 110.88 -1.82 -46.82
C GLY A 361 111.46 -1.79 -48.23
N VAL A 362 110.63 -1.57 -49.25
CA VAL A 362 111.08 -1.47 -50.66
C VAL A 362 111.93 -0.23 -50.90
N GLY A 363 111.55 0.92 -50.33
CA GLY A 363 112.29 2.16 -50.44
C GLY A 363 113.68 2.06 -49.80
N GLN A 364 113.76 1.51 -48.58
CA GLN A 364 115.04 1.22 -47.92
C GLN A 364 115.88 0.23 -48.73
N GLY A 365 115.28 -0.84 -49.25
CA GLY A 365 115.97 -1.80 -50.10
C GLY A 365 116.53 -1.18 -51.38
N SER A 366 115.77 -0.29 -52.02
CA SER A 366 116.19 0.41 -53.24
C SER A 366 117.32 1.42 -52.95
N GLN A 367 117.26 2.13 -51.82
CA GLN A 367 118.35 3.01 -51.38
C GLN A 367 119.63 2.22 -51.10
N GLN A 368 119.50 1.07 -50.42
CA GLN A 368 120.64 0.20 -50.14
C GLN A 368 121.23 -0.39 -51.42
N ALA A 369 120.38 -0.77 -52.40
CA ALA A 369 120.83 -1.22 -53.71
C ALA A 369 121.58 -0.11 -54.48
N ASN A 370 121.04 1.12 -54.50
CA ASN A 370 121.70 2.26 -55.13
C ASN A 370 123.04 2.60 -54.47
N LEU A 371 123.11 2.56 -53.13
CA LEU A 371 124.36 2.70 -52.38
C LEU A 371 125.38 1.62 -52.77
N ALA A 372 124.93 0.37 -52.90
CA ALA A 372 125.79 -0.73 -53.35
C ALA A 372 126.29 -0.53 -54.79
N THR A 373 125.44 -0.05 -55.70
CA THR A 373 125.83 0.27 -57.09
C THR A 373 126.82 1.43 -57.14
N GLN A 374 126.56 2.54 -56.46
CA GLN A 374 127.48 3.69 -56.40
C GLN A 374 128.83 3.31 -55.81
N LEU A 375 128.83 2.44 -54.78
CA LEU A 375 130.06 1.91 -54.21
C LEU A 375 130.82 1.05 -55.23
N GLY A 376 130.12 0.23 -56.02
CA GLY A 376 130.70 -0.55 -57.12
C GLY A 376 131.29 0.34 -58.22
N ASP A 377 130.57 1.37 -58.66
CA ASP A 377 131.04 2.31 -59.68
C ASP A 377 132.27 3.10 -59.21
N ALA A 378 132.30 3.52 -57.94
CA ALA A 378 133.45 4.20 -57.34
C ALA A 378 134.69 3.29 -57.28
N GLN A 379 134.52 2.00 -56.97
CA GLN A 379 135.61 1.03 -57.02
C GLN A 379 136.12 0.80 -58.45
N ALA A 380 135.23 0.72 -59.45
CA ALA A 380 135.61 0.56 -60.85
C ALA A 380 136.35 1.80 -61.42
N ALA A 381 135.92 3.01 -61.05
CA ALA A 381 136.57 4.26 -61.43
C ALA A 381 137.99 4.41 -60.82
N GLY A 382 138.20 3.90 -59.61
CA GLY A 382 139.52 3.86 -58.97
C GLY A 382 140.53 2.95 -59.68
N VAL A 383 140.06 1.90 -60.36
CA VAL A 383 140.91 0.92 -61.07
C VAL A 383 141.31 1.40 -62.48
N THR A 384 140.53 2.30 -63.10
CA THR A 384 140.72 2.71 -64.51
C THR A 384 141.58 3.97 -64.71
N ASN A 385 141.93 4.73 -63.66
CA ASN A 385 142.69 5.98 -63.78
C ASN A 385 144.06 6.04 -63.05
N PRO A 386 145.04 5.14 -63.30
CA PRO A 386 146.43 5.40 -62.89
C PRO A 386 147.25 6.21 -63.92
N VAL A 387 146.87 6.24 -65.22
CA VAL A 387 147.76 6.75 -66.28
C VAL A 387 147.49 8.22 -66.70
N GLY A 388 146.28 8.74 -66.48
CA GLY A 388 145.92 10.12 -66.91
C GLY A 388 146.48 11.25 -66.04
N ASN A 389 146.85 10.96 -64.78
CA ASN A 389 147.15 12.00 -63.78
C ASN A 389 148.59 12.54 -63.78
N ILE A 390 149.53 11.94 -64.52
CA ILE A 390 150.92 12.45 -64.59
C ILE A 390 151.05 13.59 -65.63
N ALA A 391 150.26 13.59 -66.70
CA ALA A 391 150.37 14.59 -67.77
C ALA A 391 149.78 15.97 -67.42
N SER A 392 148.85 16.05 -66.44
CA SER A 392 148.12 17.29 -66.14
C SER A 392 148.79 18.21 -65.12
N LYS A 393 149.86 17.78 -64.42
CA LYS A 393 150.53 18.63 -63.41
C LYS A 393 151.58 19.59 -63.97
N LEU A 394 151.92 19.51 -65.26
CA LEU A 394 152.93 20.38 -65.88
C LEU A 394 152.37 21.65 -66.56
N THR A 395 151.05 21.81 -66.73
CA THR A 395 150.46 22.87 -67.58
C THR A 395 149.52 23.86 -66.89
N GLY A 396 149.24 23.72 -65.59
CA GLY A 396 148.26 24.56 -64.86
C GLY A 396 148.81 25.78 -64.12
N LEU A 397 150.03 26.24 -64.41
CA LEU A 397 150.67 27.41 -63.78
C LEU A 397 150.25 28.75 -64.41
N VAL A 398 149.07 28.84 -65.01
CA VAL A 398 148.59 30.06 -65.66
C VAL A 398 147.26 30.47 -65.06
N ALA A 399 147.35 31.50 -64.21
CA ALA A 399 146.46 32.65 -64.05
C ALA A 399 144.94 32.47 -64.21
N TYR A 400 144.05 33.16 -63.49
CA TYR A 400 144.04 34.02 -62.31
C TYR A 400 142.53 34.31 -62.11
N LYS A 401 142.07 34.22 -60.87
CA LYS A 401 140.95 34.94 -60.18
C LYS A 401 140.14 36.04 -60.92
N PRO A 402 139.02 36.55 -60.34
CA PRO A 402 138.05 36.01 -59.37
C PRO A 402 136.57 36.43 -59.67
N SER A 403 135.68 36.23 -58.68
CA SER A 403 134.39 36.95 -58.43
C SER A 403 133.14 36.27 -59.05
N LEU A 404 131.92 36.25 -58.51
CA LEU A 404 131.12 37.09 -57.60
C LEU A 404 129.96 36.26 -57.00
N PHE A 405 129.41 36.71 -55.84
CA PHE A 405 127.99 36.79 -55.38
C PHE A 405 127.01 35.61 -55.64
N GLY A 406 126.05 35.28 -54.78
CA GLY A 406 125.54 35.90 -53.55
C GLY A 406 124.25 35.21 -53.09
N PHE A 407 123.87 35.51 -51.84
CA PHE A 407 122.61 35.28 -51.12
C PHE A 407 122.13 33.86 -50.82
#